data_AF-A0AA97DNY4-F1
#
_entry.id   AF-A0AA97DNY4-F1
#
_cell.length_a   1.000
_cell.length_b   1.000
_cell.length_c   1.000
_cell.angle_alpha   90.00
_cell.angle_beta   90.00
_cell.angle_gamma   90.00
#
_symmetry.space_group_name_H-M   'P 1'
#
loop_
_entity.id
_entity.type
_entity.pdbx_description
1 polymer ?
#
loop_
_entity_poly.entity_id
_entity_poly.type
_entity_poly.pdbx_seq_one_letter_code
_entity_poly.pdbx_strand_id
1 'polypeptide(L)' 'MSTTEAFFADPRVKEQVDPGILAQLRAVQPEPGKDADYEIGHWIAQTAACLGQIRSLAQKVKELEADA' A
#
# COMPACT_ATOMS: atom_id res chain seq x y z
N MET A 1 0.55 9.19 -20.26
CA MET A 1 -0.03 8.23 -19.29
C MET A 1 1.05 7.95 -18.28
N SER A 2 0.80 8.24 -16.99
CA SER A 2 1.80 7.97 -15.95
C SER A 2 1.93 6.47 -15.69
N THR A 3 3.05 6.06 -15.11
CA THR A 3 3.30 4.66 -14.70
C THR A 3 2.20 4.15 -13.76
N THR A 4 1.72 5.02 -12.88
CA THR A 4 0.62 4.77 -11.95
C THR A 4 -0.72 4.56 -12.65
N GLU A 5 -1.05 5.38 -13.66
CA GLU A 5 -2.28 5.19 -14.45
C GLU A 5 -2.27 3.87 -15.21
N ALA A 6 -1.12 3.50 -15.79
CA ALA A 6 -0.95 2.22 -16.48
C ALA A 6 -1.11 1.02 -15.52
N PHE A 7 -0.56 1.11 -14.30
CA PHE A 7 -0.73 0.10 -13.26
C PHE A 7 -2.21 -0.14 -12.92
N PHE A 8 -2.97 0.92 -12.64
CA PHE A 8 -4.39 0.78 -12.28
C PHE A 8 -5.31 0.43 -13.46
N ALA A 9 -4.85 0.64 -14.69
CA ALA A 9 -5.57 0.24 -15.90
C ALA A 9 -5.36 -1.23 -16.26
N ASP A 10 -4.28 -1.87 -15.79
CA ASP A 10 -3.94 -3.26 -16.09
C ASP A 10 -5.03 -4.24 -15.57
N PRO A 11 -5.66 -5.04 -16.45
CA PRO A 11 -6.67 -6.02 -16.05
C PRO A 11 -6.17 -7.02 -15.01
N ARG A 12 -4.90 -7.42 -15.09
CA ARG A 12 -4.31 -8.41 -14.16
C ARG A 12 -4.25 -7.87 -12.73
N VAL A 13 -4.04 -6.56 -12.59
CA VAL A 13 -4.05 -5.90 -11.28
C VAL A 13 -5.47 -5.91 -10.68
N LYS A 14 -6.50 -5.65 -11.49
CA LYS A 14 -7.90 -5.67 -11.03
C LYS A 14 -8.40 -7.08 -10.70
N GLU A 15 -7.90 -8.10 -11.37
CA GLU A 15 -8.29 -9.49 -11.17
C GLU A 15 -7.59 -10.14 -9.96
N GLN A 16 -6.37 -9.71 -9.64
CA GLN A 16 -5.54 -10.36 -8.62
C GLN A 16 -5.42 -9.60 -7.30
N VAL A 17 -5.65 -8.28 -7.31
CA VAL A 17 -5.55 -7.45 -6.12
C VAL A 17 -6.93 -7.20 -5.56
N ASP A 18 -7.09 -7.41 -4.26
CA ASP A 18 -8.32 -7.12 -3.54
C ASP A 18 -8.80 -5.67 -3.81
N PRO A 19 -10.10 -5.46 -4.10
CA PRO A 19 -10.63 -4.12 -4.39
C PRO A 19 -10.41 -3.09 -3.28
N GLY A 20 -10.43 -3.52 -2.01
CA GLY A 20 -10.16 -2.66 -0.87
C GLY A 20 -8.70 -2.20 -0.84
N ILE A 21 -7.76 -3.08 -1.17
CA ILE A 21 -6.34 -2.72 -1.33
C ILE A 21 -6.16 -1.73 -2.49
N LEU A 22 -6.82 -1.96 -3.63
CA LEU A 22 -6.75 -1.04 -4.77
C LEU A 22 -7.31 0.35 -4.43
N ALA A 23 -8.39 0.42 -3.67
CA ALA A 23 -8.95 1.68 -3.20
C ALA A 23 -7.96 2.44 -2.29
N GLN A 24 -7.29 1.72 -1.38
CA GLN A 24 -6.25 2.31 -0.53
C GLN A 24 -5.06 2.82 -1.33
N LEU A 25 -4.52 2.01 -2.25
CA LEU A 25 -3.40 2.40 -3.11
C LEU A 25 -3.74 3.65 -3.94
N ARG A 26 -5.00 3.78 -4.39
CA ARG A 26 -5.46 4.98 -5.09
C ARG A 26 -5.50 6.22 -4.20
N ALA A 27 -5.87 6.07 -2.93
CA ALA A 27 -5.95 7.17 -1.97
C ALA A 27 -4.56 7.72 -1.58
N VAL A 28 -3.52 6.89 -1.67
CA VAL A 28 -2.15 7.25 -1.34
C VAL A 28 -1.23 7.37 -2.55
N GLN A 29 -1.75 7.77 -3.72
CA GLN A 29 -0.90 7.96 -4.90
C GLN A 29 0.15 9.07 -4.69
N PRO A 30 1.35 8.94 -5.28
CA PRO A 30 2.33 10.02 -5.31
C PRO A 30 1.76 11.23 -6.06
N GLU A 31 2.23 12.43 -5.69
CA GLU A 31 1.82 13.67 -6.36
C GLU A 31 2.11 13.61 -7.88
N PRO A 32 1.18 14.07 -8.73
CA PRO A 32 1.39 14.04 -10.17
C PRO A 32 2.53 14.98 -10.59
N GLY A 33 3.32 14.55 -11.58
CA GLY A 33 4.41 15.35 -12.16
C GLY A 33 5.72 15.35 -11.36
N LYS A 34 5.84 14.52 -10.33
CA LYS A 34 7.12 14.24 -9.65
C LYS A 34 7.98 13.29 -10.49
N ASP A 35 9.27 13.28 -10.20
CA ASP A 35 10.20 12.37 -10.85
C ASP A 35 10.12 10.94 -10.27
N ALA A 36 10.80 10.01 -10.93
CA ALA A 36 10.81 8.61 -10.56
C ALA A 36 11.41 8.35 -9.17
N ASP A 37 12.43 9.12 -8.76
CA ASP A 37 13.07 8.97 -7.46
C ASP A 37 12.12 9.33 -6.32
N TYR A 38 11.36 10.40 -6.48
CA TYR A 38 10.29 10.75 -5.56
C TYR A 38 9.21 9.67 -5.52
N GLU A 39 8.73 9.19 -6.67
CA GLU A 39 7.69 8.14 -6.73
C GLU A 39 8.16 6.87 -6.01
N ILE A 40 9.41 6.44 -6.23
CA ILE A 40 10.00 5.29 -5.55
C ILE A 40 10.08 5.53 -4.03
N GLY A 41 10.60 6.69 -3.60
CA GLY A 41 10.70 7.04 -2.19
C GLY A 41 9.35 7.05 -1.48
N HIS A 42 8.32 7.57 -2.14
CA HIS A 42 6.94 7.56 -1.65
C HIS A 42 6.42 6.14 -1.41
N TRP A 43 6.56 5.24 -2.39
CA TRP A 43 6.10 3.86 -2.24
C TRP A 43 6.89 3.06 -1.21
N ILE A 44 8.20 3.32 -1.07
CA ILE A 44 9.01 2.74 0.02
C ILE A 44 8.46 3.17 1.38
N ALA A 45 8.16 4.47 1.55
CA ALA A 45 7.62 4.99 2.80
C ALA A 45 6.25 4.36 3.14
N GLN A 46 5.35 4.25 2.16
CA GLN A 46 4.05 3.57 2.35
C GLN A 46 4.21 2.11 2.75
N THR A 47 5.14 1.39 2.11
CA THR A 47 5.44 -0.01 2.43
C THR A 47 5.97 -0.16 3.86
N ALA A 48 6.91 0.69 4.26
CA ALA A 48 7.45 0.69 5.62
C ALA A 48 6.36 0.97 6.68
N ALA A 49 5.46 1.92 6.41
CA ALA A 49 4.33 2.23 7.29
C ALA A 49 3.38 1.03 7.45
N CYS A 50 3.03 0.36 6.36
CA CYS A 50 2.21 -0.85 6.37
C CYS A 50 2.85 -1.99 7.20
N LEU A 51 4.14 -2.25 7.00
CA LEU A 51 4.88 -3.25 7.80
C LEU A 51 4.90 -2.90 9.29
N GLY A 52 5.02 -1.61 9.63
CA GLY A 52 4.91 -1.12 11.01
C GLY A 52 3.54 -1.39 11.63
N GLN A 53 2.46 -1.17 10.87
CA GLN A 53 1.09 -1.46 11.29
C GLN A 53 0.87 -2.95 11.51
N ILE A 54 1.33 -3.81 10.59
CA ILE A 54 1.27 -5.26 10.71
C ILE A 54 1.98 -5.72 11.99
N ARG A 55 3.18 -5.20 12.25
CA ARG A 55 3.91 -5.52 13.49
C ARG A 55 3.14 -5.13 14.74
N SER A 56 2.54 -3.94 14.76
CA SER A 56 1.72 -3.48 15.89
C SER A 56 0.48 -4.36 16.09
N LEU A 57 -0.20 -4.73 15.00
CA LEU A 57 -1.35 -5.65 15.06
C LEU A 57 -0.93 -7.04 15.59
N ALA A 58 0.19 -7.58 15.12
CA ALA A 58 0.71 -8.85 15.60
C ALA A 58 1.06 -8.83 17.09
N GLN A 59 1.52 -7.71 17.63
CA GLN A 59 1.74 -7.55 19.08
C GLN A 59 0.42 -7.54 19.84
N LYS A 60 -0.57 -6.76 19.38
CA LYS A 60 -1.90 -6.70 20.01
C LYS A 60 -2.61 -8.05 20.04
N VAL A 61 -2.50 -8.83 18.97
CA VAL A 61 -3.07 -10.19 18.92
C VAL A 61 -2.45 -11.08 20.01
N LYS A 62 -1.12 -11.04 20.17
CA LYS A 62 -0.43 -11.80 21.22
C LYS A 62 -0.84 -11.39 22.64
N GLU A 63 -1.04 -10.10 22.87
CA GLU A 63 -1.53 -9.59 24.15
C GLU A 63 -2.94 -10.11 24.44
N LEU A 64 -3.85 -10.02 23.46
CA LEU A 64 -5.22 -10.53 23.59
C LEU A 64 -5.29 -12.05 23.79
N GLU A 65 -4.41 -12.81 23.14
CA GLU A 65 -4.32 -14.27 23.31
C GLU A 65 -3.77 -14.67 24.68
N ALA A 66 -2.92 -13.84 25.30
CA ALA A 66 -2.38 -14.10 26.64
C ALA A 66 -3.38 -13.76 27.76
N ASP A 67 -4.34 -12.88 27.48
CA ASP A 67 -5.39 -12.45 28.41
C ASP A 67 -6.67 -13.31 28.33
N ALA A 68 -6.74 -14.29 27.42
CA ALA A 68 -7.87 -15.20 27.19
C ALA A 68 -7.67 -16.57 27.85
#